data_AF-A0A1B7W709-F1
#
_entry.id   AF-A0A1B7W709-F1
#
_cell.length_a   1.000
_cell.length_b   1.000
_cell.length_c   1.000
_cell.angle_alpha   90.00
_cell.angle_beta   90.00
_cell.angle_gamma   90.00
#
_symmetry.space_group_name_H-M   'P 1'
#
loop_
_entity.id
_entity.type
_entity.pdbx_description
1 polymer ?
#
loop_
_entity_poly.entity_id
_entity_poly.type
_entity_poly.pdbx_seq_one_letter_code
_entity_poly.pdbx_strand_id
1 'polypeptide(L)'
;MSLLRNLPYTHPYRWDGRPFGGPQLWRPSNLGSALALWLDAEDAASITLNGSTVSQWNDKSGNARNVSQATAANQPTLTTSGLNGKPVLTFDGADWLFNANPGALLRNVAGGTVAAVMNYTNFTIQRI
;
A
#
# COMPACT_ATOMS: atom_id res chain seq x y z
N MET A 1 9.28 -24.26 -35.16
CA MET A 1 8.67 -23.34 -34.18
C MET A 1 7.98 -22.18 -34.90
N SER A 2 6.72 -22.36 -35.35
CA SER A 2 6.00 -21.37 -36.17
C SER A 2 4.54 -21.24 -35.75
N LEU A 3 4.29 -20.81 -34.50
CA LEU A 3 2.94 -20.45 -34.04
C LEU A 3 2.86 -19.08 -33.37
N LEU A 4 4.00 -18.45 -33.02
CA LEU A 4 4.01 -17.17 -32.30
C LEU A 4 3.65 -15.95 -33.17
N ARG A 5 3.75 -16.07 -34.51
CA ARG A 5 3.53 -14.93 -35.43
C ARG A 5 2.08 -14.81 -35.93
N ASN A 6 1.27 -15.86 -35.76
CA ASN A 6 -0.13 -15.91 -36.21
C ASN A 6 -1.14 -15.62 -35.09
N LEU A 7 -0.67 -15.20 -33.91
CA LEU A 7 -1.55 -14.84 -32.82
C LEU A 7 -2.16 -13.44 -33.08
N PRO A 8 -3.45 -13.23 -32.78
CA PRO A 8 -4.07 -11.92 -32.88
C PRO A 8 -3.36 -10.91 -31.97
N TYR A 9 -3.40 -9.63 -32.35
CA TYR A 9 -2.69 -8.56 -31.65
C TYR A 9 -3.08 -8.40 -30.17
N THR A 10 -4.24 -8.93 -29.78
CA THR A 10 -4.75 -8.93 -28.40
C THR A 10 -4.27 -10.11 -27.57
N HIS A 11 -3.46 -11.03 -28.12
CA HIS A 11 -3.02 -12.21 -27.41
C HIS A 11 -1.84 -11.91 -26.47
N PRO A 12 -1.93 -12.26 -25.17
CA PRO A 12 -0.96 -11.85 -24.13
C PRO A 12 0.47 -12.39 -24.32
N TYR A 13 0.69 -13.33 -25.23
CA TYR A 13 2.00 -13.95 -25.51
C TYR A 13 2.50 -13.75 -26.95
N ARG A 14 1.93 -12.82 -27.73
CA ARG A 14 2.43 -12.49 -29.08
C ARG A 14 3.74 -11.71 -28.99
N TRP A 15 4.85 -12.27 -29.48
CA TRP A 15 6.13 -11.56 -29.62
C TRP A 15 6.20 -10.81 -30.95
N ASP A 16 6.27 -9.48 -30.91
CA ASP A 16 6.29 -8.62 -32.10
C ASP A 16 7.59 -7.83 -32.30
N GLY A 17 8.65 -8.22 -31.58
CA GLY A 17 9.97 -7.60 -31.71
C GLY A 17 10.08 -6.20 -31.11
N ARG A 18 9.02 -5.70 -30.46
CA ARG A 18 9.09 -4.59 -29.51
C ARG A 18 9.15 -5.21 -28.11
N PRO A 19 9.87 -4.62 -27.14
CA PRO A 19 9.66 -5.02 -25.75
C PRO A 19 8.15 -4.91 -25.51
N PHE A 20 7.53 -6.02 -25.07
CA PHE A 20 6.11 -6.05 -24.77
C PHE A 20 5.77 -4.73 -24.09
N GLY A 21 4.78 -3.99 -24.62
CA GLY A 21 4.33 -2.72 -24.03
C GLY A 21 4.38 -2.88 -22.52
N GLY A 22 5.27 -2.10 -21.89
CA GLY A 22 6.01 -2.52 -20.69
C GLY A 22 5.09 -3.23 -19.70
N PRO A 23 5.50 -4.35 -19.07
CA PRO A 23 4.64 -5.05 -18.13
C PRO A 23 4.14 -4.00 -17.16
N GLN A 24 2.85 -3.65 -17.23
CA GLN A 24 2.29 -2.81 -16.20
C GLN A 24 2.32 -3.70 -14.97
N LEU A 25 3.40 -3.55 -14.19
CA LEU A 25 3.55 -4.20 -12.90
C LEU A 25 2.26 -3.88 -12.16
N TRP A 26 1.58 -4.92 -11.68
CA TRP A 26 0.33 -4.72 -10.97
C TRP A 26 0.54 -3.71 -9.83
N ARG A 27 -0.32 -2.70 -9.77
CA ARG A 27 -0.35 -1.69 -8.70
C ARG A 27 -1.72 -1.77 -8.02
N PRO A 28 -1.83 -1.47 -6.73
CA PRO A 28 -3.13 -1.41 -6.05
C PRO A 28 -4.16 -0.52 -6.78
N SER A 29 -3.71 0.56 -7.42
CA SER A 29 -4.56 1.45 -8.24
C SER A 29 -5.30 0.75 -9.39
N ASN A 30 -4.82 -0.42 -9.85
CA ASN A 30 -5.53 -1.21 -10.88
C ASN A 30 -6.87 -1.77 -10.40
N LEU A 31 -7.14 -1.80 -9.09
CA LEU A 31 -8.44 -2.17 -8.52
C LEU A 31 -9.52 -1.10 -8.74
N GLY A 32 -9.15 0.12 -9.15
CA GLY A 32 -10.11 1.20 -9.43
C GLY A 32 -11.00 1.49 -8.22
N SER A 33 -12.32 1.56 -8.45
CA SER A 33 -13.31 1.83 -7.39
C SER A 33 -13.41 0.75 -6.31
N ALA A 34 -12.84 -0.45 -6.53
CA ALA A 34 -12.76 -1.49 -5.51
C ALA A 34 -11.63 -1.24 -4.50
N LEU A 35 -10.69 -0.34 -4.80
CA LEU A 35 -9.60 0.02 -3.89
C LEU A 35 -10.14 0.90 -2.76
N ALA A 36 -10.32 0.31 -1.58
CA ALA A 36 -10.86 1.02 -0.42
C ALA A 36 -9.83 1.92 0.28
N LEU A 37 -8.55 1.50 0.34
CA LEU A 37 -7.48 2.22 1.02
C LEU A 37 -6.15 1.80 0.38
N TRP A 38 -5.25 2.76 0.17
CA TRP A 38 -3.89 2.45 -0.24
C TRP A 38 -2.90 3.36 0.47
N LEU A 39 -2.13 2.77 1.37
CA LEU A 39 -1.04 3.39 2.10
C LEU A 39 0.29 2.82 1.57
N ASP A 40 1.18 3.70 1.14
CA ASP A 40 2.45 3.35 0.49
C ASP A 40 3.60 4.18 1.07
N ALA A 41 4.51 3.55 1.82
CA ALA A 41 5.59 4.26 2.51
C ALA A 41 6.74 4.58 1.54
N GLU A 42 6.84 3.85 0.41
CA GLU A 42 7.83 4.10 -0.64
C GLU A 42 7.52 5.41 -1.39
N ASP A 43 6.25 5.84 -1.38
CA ASP A 43 5.86 7.13 -1.91
C ASP A 43 5.99 8.23 -0.84
N ALA A 44 7.16 8.86 -0.81
CA ALA A 44 7.46 9.95 0.13
C ALA A 44 6.48 11.12 0.03
N ALA A 45 5.85 11.37 -1.13
CA ALA A 45 4.85 12.43 -1.27
C ALA A 45 3.55 12.12 -0.51
N SER A 46 3.33 10.86 -0.14
CA SER A 46 2.22 10.45 0.70
C SER A 46 2.50 10.59 2.20
N ILE A 47 3.72 10.91 2.61
CA ILE A 47 4.14 10.97 4.01
C ILE A 47 4.33 12.41 4.45
N THR A 48 3.68 12.79 5.56
CA THR A 48 3.95 14.05 6.26
C THR A 48 4.83 13.75 7.48
N LEU A 49 6.02 14.34 7.49
CA LEU A 49 6.98 14.18 8.58
C LEU A 49 6.83 15.25 9.65
N ASN A 50 7.21 14.88 10.87
CA ASN A 50 7.46 15.75 12.00
C ASN A 50 8.86 15.41 12.54
N GLY A 51 9.90 16.02 11.96
CA GLY A 51 11.27 15.54 12.16
C GLY A 51 11.46 14.16 11.52
N SER A 52 11.78 13.14 12.32
CA SER A 52 11.95 11.75 11.87
C SER A 52 10.68 10.90 11.99
N THR A 53 9.64 11.40 12.67
CA THR A 53 8.37 10.68 12.85
C THR A 53 7.33 11.09 11.80
N VAL A 54 6.30 10.28 11.63
CA VAL A 54 5.23 10.48 10.64
C VAL A 54 3.98 10.98 11.35
N SER A 55 3.57 12.21 11.04
CA SER A 55 2.32 12.79 11.56
C SER A 55 1.10 12.42 10.74
N GLN A 56 1.28 12.11 9.45
CA GLN A 56 0.20 11.68 8.55
C GLN A 56 0.72 10.81 7.40
N TRP A 57 -0.08 9.81 7.05
CA TRP A 57 0.07 8.98 5.85
C TRP A 57 -1.17 9.15 4.96
N ASN A 58 -0.96 9.69 3.77
CA ASN A 58 -1.99 10.00 2.81
C ASN A 58 -2.46 8.75 2.07
N ASP A 59 -3.76 8.64 1.90
CA ASP A 59 -4.42 7.59 1.15
C ASP A 59 -4.34 7.86 -0.36
N LYS A 60 -3.71 6.93 -1.08
CA LYS A 60 -3.52 6.96 -2.52
C LYS A 60 -4.66 6.34 -3.32
N SER A 61 -5.70 5.83 -2.64
CA SER A 61 -6.86 5.24 -3.32
C SER A 61 -7.77 6.28 -3.99
N GLY A 62 -7.63 7.56 -3.63
CA GLY A 62 -8.51 8.64 -4.07
C GLY A 62 -9.73 8.86 -3.18
N ASN A 63 -9.89 8.07 -2.11
CA ASN A 63 -11.02 8.18 -1.19
C ASN A 63 -10.79 9.16 -0.02
N ALA A 64 -9.63 9.83 0.00
CA ALA A 64 -9.22 10.77 1.06
C ALA A 64 -9.25 10.17 2.48
N ARG A 65 -8.95 8.88 2.60
CA ARG A 65 -8.98 8.14 3.88
C ARG A 65 -7.62 8.15 4.59
N ASN A 66 -7.02 9.34 4.65
CA ASN A 66 -5.70 9.56 5.26
C ASN A 66 -5.73 9.14 6.74
N VAL A 67 -4.60 8.67 7.25
CA VAL A 67 -4.44 8.33 8.67
C VAL A 67 -3.42 9.25 9.30
N SER A 68 -3.67 9.73 10.52
CA SER A 68 -2.83 10.71 11.20
C SER A 68 -2.68 10.44 12.69
N GLN A 69 -1.71 11.14 13.28
CA GLN A 69 -1.44 11.15 14.72
C GLN A 69 -0.95 12.53 15.14
N ALA A 70 -1.74 13.21 15.97
CA ALA A 70 -1.43 14.57 16.42
C ALA A 70 -0.35 14.58 17.52
N THR A 71 -0.31 13.56 18.37
CA THR A 71 0.62 13.50 19.50
C THR A 71 1.96 12.95 19.06
N ALA A 72 3.00 13.78 19.08
CA ALA A 72 4.35 13.43 18.61
C ALA A 72 4.93 12.16 19.26
N ALA A 73 4.64 11.93 20.55
CA ALA A 73 5.10 10.76 21.30
C ALA A 73 4.44 9.43 20.87
N ASN A 74 3.40 9.48 20.03
CA ASN A 74 2.69 8.30 19.53
C ASN A 74 2.84 8.16 17.99
N GLN A 75 3.70 8.97 17.37
CA GLN A 75 3.91 8.99 15.93
C GLN A 75 4.94 7.93 15.53
N PRO A 76 4.63 7.05 14.57
CA PRO A 76 5.59 6.06 14.09
C PRO A 76 6.78 6.73 13.40
N THR A 77 7.92 6.04 13.37
CA THR A 77 9.14 6.53 12.72
C THR A 77 9.21 6.08 11.26
N LEU A 78 9.62 6.96 10.35
CA LEU A 78 9.92 6.56 8.96
C LEU A 78 11.32 5.93 8.91
N THR A 79 11.40 4.65 8.58
CA THR A 79 12.66 3.95 8.32
C THR A 79 12.86 3.84 6.82
N THR A 80 13.82 4.58 6.26
CA THR A 80 14.02 4.70 4.80
C THR A 80 14.56 3.44 4.12
N SER A 81 15.22 2.55 4.89
CA SER A 81 15.75 1.27 4.41
C SER A 81 15.32 0.15 5.36
N GLY A 82 14.05 -0.24 5.27
CA GLY A 82 13.45 -1.32 6.04
C GLY A 82 13.36 -2.61 5.23
N LEU A 83 12.13 -3.08 4.98
CA LEU A 83 11.90 -4.37 4.34
C LEU A 83 12.40 -4.36 2.90
N ASN A 84 13.34 -5.27 2.61
CA ASN A 84 14.00 -5.38 1.31
C ASN A 84 14.60 -4.04 0.84
N GLY A 85 15.13 -3.23 1.77
CA GLY A 85 15.71 -1.91 1.48
C GLY A 85 14.69 -0.83 1.10
N LYS A 86 13.39 -1.08 1.27
CA LYS A 86 12.33 -0.11 0.98
C LYS A 86 11.92 0.67 2.23
N PRO A 87 11.39 1.90 2.08
CA PRO A 87 10.85 2.65 3.20
C PRO A 87 9.69 1.93 3.87
N VAL A 88 9.67 1.98 5.21
CA VAL A 88 8.59 1.44 6.05
C VAL A 88 8.30 2.38 7.21
N LEU A 89 7.10 2.30 7.77
CA LEU A 89 6.80 2.89 9.08
C LEU A 89 7.07 1.84 10.15
N THR A 90 7.86 2.22 11.15
CA THR A 90 8.17 1.40 12.32
C THR A 90 7.31 1.87 13.47
N PHE A 91 6.59 0.93 14.09
CA PHE A 91 5.72 1.15 15.24
C PHE A 91 6.32 0.42 16.45
N ASP A 92 6.51 1.13 17.55
CA ASP A 92 7.20 0.59 18.74
C ASP A 92 6.27 -0.03 19.80
N GLY A 93 4.95 0.03 19.58
CA GLY A 93 3.92 -0.44 20.50
C GLY A 93 3.20 0.66 21.28
N ALA A 94 3.75 1.87 21.33
CA ALA A 94 3.06 3.09 21.75
C ALA A 94 2.58 3.93 20.55
N ASP A 95 3.02 3.60 19.34
CA ASP A 95 2.65 4.30 18.12
C ASP A 95 1.34 3.81 17.49
N TRP A 96 0.57 4.74 16.91
CA TRP A 96 -0.55 4.40 16.03
C TRP A 96 -0.90 5.54 15.07
N LEU A 97 -1.51 5.19 13.94
CA LEU A 97 -2.16 6.12 13.02
C LEU A 97 -3.62 5.73 12.89
N PHE A 98 -4.52 6.71 12.84
CA PHE A 98 -5.95 6.45 12.68
C PHE A 98 -6.60 7.49 11.76
N ASN A 99 -7.71 7.11 11.16
CA ASN A 99 -8.59 8.05 10.49
C ASN A 99 -9.67 8.50 11.48
N ALA A 100 -9.68 9.79 11.82
CA ALA A 100 -10.63 10.36 12.78
C ALA A 100 -12.09 10.40 12.25
N ASN A 101 -12.31 10.11 10.97
CA ASN A 101 -13.63 9.97 10.37
C ASN A 101 -13.98 8.47 10.20
N PRO A 102 -14.61 7.85 11.21
CA PRO A 102 -14.79 6.40 11.27
C PRO A 102 -15.67 5.84 10.14
N GLY A 103 -16.39 6.67 9.37
CA GLY A 103 -17.15 6.23 8.18
C GLY A 103 -16.29 5.74 7.01
N ALA A 104 -14.96 5.93 7.08
CA ALA A 104 -14.07 5.73 5.96
C ALA A 104 -13.64 4.28 5.73
N LEU A 105 -13.42 3.45 6.76
CA LEU A 105 -12.68 2.19 6.56
C LEU A 105 -13.54 0.99 6.94
N LEU A 106 -14.25 0.45 5.94
CA LEU A 106 -14.90 -0.86 5.97
C LEU A 106 -16.11 -1.01 6.92
N ARG A 107 -16.77 0.08 7.33
CA ARG A 107 -18.05 -0.02 8.07
C ARG A 107 -19.16 -0.49 7.12
N ASN A 108 -19.89 -1.54 7.52
CA ASN A 108 -21.05 -2.09 6.80
C ASN A 108 -20.75 -2.56 5.35
N VAL A 109 -19.54 -3.02 5.07
CA VAL A 109 -19.25 -3.69 3.78
C VAL A 109 -19.57 -5.18 3.90
N ALA A 110 -20.21 -5.76 2.87
CA ALA A 110 -20.57 -7.18 2.86
C ALA A 110 -19.36 -8.13 2.88
N GLY A 111 -18.16 -7.61 2.61
CA GLY A 111 -16.88 -8.27 2.70
C GLY A 111 -15.77 -7.34 2.23
N GLY A 112 -14.53 -7.64 2.61
CA GLY A 112 -13.35 -6.89 2.19
C GLY A 112 -12.08 -7.70 2.41
N THR A 113 -11.08 -7.49 1.57
CA THR A 113 -9.75 -8.10 1.69
C THR A 113 -8.75 -7.05 2.09
N VAL A 114 -7.92 -7.35 3.09
CA VAL A 114 -6.80 -6.50 3.50
C VAL A 114 -5.51 -7.27 3.25
N ALA A 115 -4.54 -6.59 2.62
CA ALA A 115 -3.18 -7.10 2.46
C ALA A 115 -2.22 -6.07 3.05
N ALA A 116 -1.23 -6.54 3.80
CA ALA A 116 -0.18 -5.73 4.40
C ALA A 116 1.15 -6.46 4.30
N VAL A 117 2.23 -5.72 4.03
CA VAL A 117 3.61 -6.22 4.10
C VAL A 117 4.21 -5.66 5.37
N MET A 118 4.53 -6.56 6.30
CA MET A 118 4.85 -6.21 7.68
C MET A 118 5.85 -7.19 8.25
N ASN A 119 6.74 -6.71 9.13
CA ASN A 119 7.60 -7.55 9.95
C ASN A 119 7.22 -7.35 11.41
N TYR A 120 6.80 -8.45 12.06
CA TYR A 120 6.43 -8.45 13.47
C TYR A 120 7.45 -9.27 14.24
N THR A 121 8.07 -8.65 15.23
CA THR A 121 9.02 -9.32 16.11
C THR A 121 8.33 -10.04 17.28
N ASN A 122 7.07 -9.72 17.59
CA ASN A 122 6.32 -10.26 18.73
C ASN A 122 4.88 -10.69 18.38
N PHE A 123 4.72 -11.68 17.49
CA PHE A 123 3.40 -12.22 17.16
C PHE A 123 2.88 -13.14 18.29
N THR A 124 1.94 -12.66 19.09
CA THR A 124 1.16 -13.53 19.98
C THR A 124 -0.16 -13.84 19.29
N ILE A 125 -0.35 -15.08 18.82
CA ILE A 125 -1.65 -15.54 18.31
C ILE A 125 -2.59 -15.64 19.51
N GLN A 126 -3.44 -14.65 19.72
CA GLN A 126 -4.65 -14.84 20.52
C GLN A 126 -5.71 -15.44 19.59
N ARG A 127 -5.85 -16.77 19.64
CA ARG A 127 -7.04 -17.43 19.09
C ARG A 127 -8.19 -17.13 20.04
N ILE A 128 -9.27 -16.55 19.52
CA ILE A 128 -10.57 -16.53 20.19
C ILE A 128 -11.17 -17.93 20.06
#